data_AF-A0A7X4BYX2-F1
#
_entry.id   AF-A0A7X4BYX2-F1
#
_cell.length_a   1.000
_cell.length_b   1.000
_cell.length_c   1.000
_cell.angle_alpha   90.00
_cell.angle_beta   90.00
_cell.angle_gamma   90.00
#
_symmetry.space_group_name_H-M   'P 1'
#
loop_
_entity.id
_entity.type
_entity.pdbx_description
1 polymer ?
#
loop_
_entity_poly.entity_id
_entity_poly.type
_entity_poly.pdbx_seq_one_letter_code
_entity_poly.pdbx_strand_id
1 'polypeptide(L)'
;MSGLAEVESDFDAFLEADGVSEFEQRAVIPFPNFVHRRIYDGAVARIGNAAAFMEPLEATAIVSAQLQIGMVLHTRLNRPAEHLERDAPAVNRSLVDNMLRYGLFVGWHYSCGSRYDSGFWRHARDHAWPQHRKAAAPEAVGCAALRKFDDMIELMNRPVIDRADWGRMCAVPLTSYAQMSQGLGC
;
A
#
# COMPACT_ATOMS: atom_id res chain seq x y z
N MET A 1 -25.60 -0.76 -0.08
CA MET A 1 -24.62 -1.07 -1.14
C MET A 1 -25.35 -0.91 -2.45
N SER A 2 -24.78 -0.13 -3.37
CA SER A 2 -25.31 0.02 -4.72
C SER A 2 -25.31 -1.32 -5.45
N GLY A 3 -26.30 -1.55 -6.31
CA GLY A 3 -26.40 -2.77 -7.10
C GLY A 3 -25.39 -2.77 -8.26
N LEU A 4 -25.03 -3.95 -8.79
CA LEU A 4 -24.14 -4.03 -9.97
C LEU A 4 -24.69 -3.21 -11.15
N ALA A 5 -26.01 -3.27 -11.38
CA ALA A 5 -26.67 -2.51 -12.45
C ALA A 5 -26.57 -0.98 -12.25
N GLU A 6 -26.56 -0.51 -11.00
CA GLU A 6 -26.38 0.91 -10.68
C GLU A 6 -24.94 1.35 -11.01
N VAL A 7 -23.96 0.54 -10.62
CA VAL A 7 -22.54 0.78 -10.94
C VAL A 7 -22.29 0.78 -12.45
N GLU A 8 -22.89 -0.16 -13.18
CA GLU A 8 -22.81 -0.22 -14.64
C GLU A 8 -23.41 1.01 -15.29
N SER A 9 -24.60 1.44 -14.86
CA SER A 9 -25.26 2.65 -15.36
C SER A 9 -24.44 3.91 -15.09
N ASP A 10 -23.87 4.07 -13.90
CA ASP A 10 -23.03 5.21 -13.56
C ASP A 10 -21.75 5.23 -14.40
N PHE A 11 -21.16 4.06 -14.65
CA PHE A 11 -19.96 3.93 -15.48
C PHE A 11 -20.26 4.22 -16.96
N ASP A 12 -21.39 3.77 -17.49
CA ASP A 12 -21.84 4.09 -18.85
C ASP A 12 -22.04 5.59 -19.04
N ALA A 13 -22.70 6.25 -18.09
CA ALA A 13 -22.87 7.70 -18.11
C ALA A 13 -21.53 8.46 -18.04
N PHE A 14 -20.56 7.94 -17.28
CA PHE A 14 -19.21 8.48 -17.22
C PHE A 14 -18.48 8.36 -18.57
N LEU A 15 -18.52 7.19 -19.21
CA LEU A 15 -17.88 6.99 -20.52
C LEU A 15 -18.51 7.86 -21.60
N GLU A 16 -19.85 8.00 -21.61
CA GLU A 16 -20.56 8.87 -22.55
C GLU A 16 -20.14 10.34 -22.37
N ALA A 17 -20.03 10.80 -21.12
CA ALA A 17 -19.58 12.16 -20.81
C ALA A 17 -18.13 12.43 -21.27
N ASP A 18 -17.26 11.41 -21.21
CA ASP A 18 -15.87 11.47 -21.71
C ASP A 18 -15.75 11.20 -23.22
N GLY A 19 -16.88 10.97 -23.93
CA GLY A 19 -16.90 10.71 -25.38
C GLY A 19 -16.34 9.35 -25.79
N VAL A 20 -16.30 8.40 -24.86
CA VAL A 20 -15.82 7.02 -25.11
C VAL A 20 -16.99 6.16 -25.56
N SER A 21 -17.07 5.89 -26.86
CA SER A 21 -18.16 5.10 -27.48
C SER A 21 -17.76 3.68 -27.90
N GLU A 22 -16.47 3.37 -27.93
CA GLU A 22 -15.95 2.08 -28.41
C GLU A 22 -15.10 1.39 -27.34
N PHE A 23 -15.56 0.22 -26.88
CA PHE A 23 -14.78 -0.69 -26.02
C PHE A 23 -15.15 -2.14 -26.36
N GLU A 24 -14.15 -3.03 -26.42
CA GLU A 24 -14.35 -4.40 -26.93
C GLU A 24 -15.18 -5.27 -25.98
N GLN A 25 -14.84 -5.27 -24.67
CA GLN A 25 -15.49 -6.14 -23.70
C GLN A 25 -15.36 -5.60 -22.28
N ARG A 26 -16.50 -5.48 -21.59
CA ARG A 26 -16.54 -5.15 -20.16
C ARG A 26 -16.13 -6.37 -19.34
N ALA A 27 -15.20 -6.19 -18.42
CA ALA A 27 -14.82 -7.19 -17.44
C ALA A 27 -15.25 -6.75 -16.04
N VAL A 28 -16.02 -7.60 -15.36
CA VAL A 28 -16.31 -7.43 -13.93
C VAL A 28 -15.32 -8.30 -13.17
N ILE A 29 -14.37 -7.66 -12.50
CA ILE A 29 -13.29 -8.35 -11.77
C ILE A 29 -13.52 -8.14 -10.27
N PRO A 30 -13.73 -9.22 -9.49
CA PRO A 30 -13.77 -9.10 -8.05
C PRO A 30 -12.37 -8.80 -7.51
N PHE A 31 -12.26 -7.76 -6.69
CA PHE A 31 -11.01 -7.30 -6.11
C PHE A 31 -10.98 -7.55 -4.60
N PRO A 32 -10.45 -8.71 -4.14
CA PRO A 32 -10.19 -8.89 -2.74
C PRO A 32 -8.96 -8.05 -2.34
N ASN A 33 -9.13 -7.06 -1.46
CA ASN A 33 -7.98 -6.40 -0.84
C ASN A 33 -7.38 -7.33 0.22
N PHE A 34 -6.11 -7.73 0.06
CA PHE A 34 -5.45 -8.62 1.01
C PHE A 34 -3.92 -8.50 0.97
N VAL A 35 -3.28 -9.00 2.02
CA VAL A 35 -1.84 -9.28 2.07
C VAL A 35 -1.62 -10.61 2.78
N HIS A 36 -0.77 -11.48 2.22
CA HIS A 36 -0.35 -12.69 2.91
C HIS A 36 0.55 -12.35 4.10
N ARG A 37 0.32 -13.02 5.24
CA ARG A 37 1.20 -12.90 6.42
C ARG A 37 2.65 -13.29 6.16
N ARG A 38 2.88 -14.17 5.19
CA ARG A 38 4.20 -14.58 4.71
C ARG A 38 4.24 -14.56 3.18
N ILE A 39 5.05 -13.66 2.65
CA ILE A 39 5.29 -13.48 1.22
C ILE A 39 6.41 -14.44 0.77
N TYR A 40 7.37 -14.73 1.65
CA TYR A 40 8.47 -15.64 1.41
C TYR A 40 8.50 -16.75 2.49
N ASP A 41 8.57 -17.99 2.06
CA ASP A 41 8.50 -19.18 2.93
C ASP A 41 9.48 -20.24 2.42
N GLY A 42 10.76 -20.06 2.76
CA GLY A 42 11.84 -20.91 2.29
C GLY A 42 11.83 -21.02 0.76
N ALA A 43 11.43 -22.19 0.24
CA ALA A 43 11.38 -22.49 -1.19
C ALA A 43 10.34 -21.69 -1.99
N VAL A 44 9.35 -21.08 -1.34
CA VAL A 44 8.24 -20.41 -2.02
C VAL A 44 8.32 -18.91 -1.83
N ALA A 45 8.30 -18.18 -2.94
CA ALA A 45 8.12 -16.72 -2.97
C ALA A 45 6.81 -16.39 -3.69
N ARG A 46 5.92 -15.68 -3.01
CA ARG A 46 4.71 -15.10 -3.59
C ARG A 46 5.06 -13.73 -4.14
N ILE A 47 4.65 -13.43 -5.38
CA ILE A 47 4.97 -12.16 -6.06
C ILE A 47 3.70 -11.59 -6.70
N GLY A 48 3.56 -10.26 -6.69
CA GLY A 48 2.42 -9.53 -7.23
C GLY A 48 1.12 -9.95 -6.54
N ASN A 49 0.08 -10.21 -7.35
CA ASN A 49 -1.25 -10.61 -6.86
C ASN A 49 -1.22 -11.93 -6.07
N ALA A 50 -0.19 -12.76 -6.20
CA ALA A 50 -0.05 -13.96 -5.36
C ALA A 50 0.39 -13.61 -3.93
N ALA A 51 0.99 -12.44 -3.68
CA ALA A 51 1.46 -11.99 -2.38
C ALA A 51 0.47 -11.06 -1.69
N ALA A 52 -0.07 -10.11 -2.44
CA ALA A 52 -0.99 -9.10 -1.96
C ALA A 52 -1.72 -8.46 -3.13
N PHE A 53 -2.92 -7.96 -2.87
CA PHE A 53 -3.68 -7.17 -3.82
C PHE A 53 -4.29 -5.95 -3.12
N MET A 54 -4.27 -4.83 -3.85
CA MET A 54 -4.88 -3.56 -3.47
C MET A 54 -5.44 -2.90 -4.72
N GLU A 55 -6.54 -2.17 -4.58
CA GLU A 55 -7.06 -1.38 -5.69
C GLU A 55 -6.02 -0.41 -6.26
N PRO A 56 -6.04 -0.14 -7.58
CA PRO A 56 -4.95 0.53 -8.27
C PRO A 56 -4.99 2.07 -8.14
N LEU A 57 -5.54 2.61 -7.05
CA LEU A 57 -5.68 4.06 -6.86
C LEU A 57 -4.34 4.80 -6.97
N GLU A 58 -3.26 4.16 -6.51
CA GLU A 58 -1.90 4.74 -6.45
C GLU A 58 -0.87 3.97 -7.31
N ALA A 59 -1.34 3.15 -8.25
CA ALA A 59 -0.49 2.37 -9.16
C ALA A 59 0.65 1.55 -8.47
N THR A 60 0.41 1.05 -7.26
CA THR A 60 1.45 0.43 -6.42
C THR A 60 1.77 -1.03 -6.78
N ALA A 61 0.98 -1.67 -7.64
CA ALA A 61 1.09 -3.10 -7.91
C ALA A 61 2.46 -3.51 -8.50
N ILE A 62 2.93 -2.80 -9.53
CA ILE A 62 4.19 -3.13 -10.21
C ILE A 62 5.39 -2.85 -9.30
N VAL A 63 5.41 -1.71 -8.61
CA VAL A 63 6.48 -1.38 -7.66
C VAL A 63 6.54 -2.37 -6.50
N SER A 64 5.37 -2.84 -6.01
CA SER A 64 5.29 -3.88 -4.99
C SER A 64 5.91 -5.19 -5.48
N ALA A 65 5.58 -5.62 -6.70
CA ALA A 65 6.15 -6.82 -7.30
C ALA A 65 7.68 -6.70 -7.47
N GLN A 66 8.17 -5.55 -7.92
CA GLN A 66 9.60 -5.27 -8.02
C GLN A 66 10.32 -5.39 -6.68
N LEU A 67 9.75 -4.80 -5.61
CA LEU A 67 10.30 -4.90 -4.26
C LEU A 67 10.33 -6.35 -3.75
N GLN A 68 9.24 -7.10 -3.97
CA GLN A 68 9.15 -8.52 -3.59
C GLN A 68 10.22 -9.35 -4.32
N ILE A 69 10.37 -9.18 -5.63
CA ILE A 69 11.40 -9.85 -6.44
C ILE A 69 12.79 -9.49 -5.92
N GLY A 70 13.09 -8.20 -5.78
CA GLY A 70 14.39 -7.70 -5.35
C GLY A 70 14.81 -8.24 -3.99
N MET A 71 13.89 -8.26 -3.02
CA MET A 71 14.17 -8.80 -1.69
C MET A 71 14.40 -10.31 -1.71
N VAL A 72 13.61 -11.07 -2.46
CA VAL A 72 13.81 -12.53 -2.58
C VAL A 72 15.14 -12.86 -3.25
N LEU A 73 15.50 -12.16 -4.33
CA LEU A 73 16.79 -12.33 -5.01
C LEU A 73 17.95 -11.97 -4.09
N HIS A 74 17.85 -10.86 -3.33
CA HIS A 74 18.88 -10.49 -2.36
C HIS A 74 19.07 -11.56 -1.29
N THR A 75 17.98 -12.07 -0.73
CA THR A 75 18.03 -13.12 0.28
C THR A 75 18.58 -14.44 -0.28
N ARG A 76 18.20 -14.85 -1.51
CA ARG A 76 18.60 -16.14 -2.07
C ARG A 76 19.95 -16.17 -2.75
N LEU A 77 20.33 -15.11 -3.47
CA LEU A 77 21.50 -15.11 -4.34
C LEU A 77 22.70 -14.38 -3.74
N ASN A 78 22.46 -13.41 -2.86
CA ASN A 78 23.51 -12.55 -2.32
C ASN A 78 23.85 -12.86 -0.86
N ARG A 79 23.24 -13.89 -0.27
CA ARG A 79 23.49 -14.32 1.12
C ARG A 79 23.77 -15.83 1.20
N PRO A 80 24.72 -16.25 2.06
CA PRO A 80 24.91 -17.65 2.41
C PRO A 80 23.62 -18.33 2.86
N ALA A 81 23.44 -19.60 2.48
CA ALA A 81 22.21 -20.36 2.76
C ALA A 81 21.89 -20.46 4.27
N GLU A 82 22.92 -20.49 5.11
CA GLU A 82 22.82 -20.48 6.58
C GLU A 82 22.13 -19.24 7.17
N HIS A 83 22.04 -18.14 6.41
CA HIS A 83 21.36 -16.92 6.85
C HIS A 83 19.90 -16.85 6.42
N LEU A 84 19.44 -17.73 5.53
CA LEU A 84 18.10 -17.67 4.95
C LEU A 84 17.01 -17.76 6.01
N GLU A 85 17.11 -18.73 6.91
CA GLU A 85 16.14 -18.94 7.99
C GLU A 85 16.15 -17.78 9.00
N ARG A 86 17.33 -17.20 9.25
CA ARG A 86 17.49 -16.04 10.13
C ARG A 86 16.88 -14.77 9.53
N ASP A 87 17.07 -14.56 8.23
CA ASP A 87 16.71 -13.31 7.55
C ASP A 87 15.25 -13.31 7.05
N ALA A 88 14.68 -14.49 6.80
CA ALA A 88 13.30 -14.63 6.29
C ALA A 88 12.22 -13.91 7.13
N PRO A 89 12.25 -13.93 8.49
CA PRO A 89 11.30 -13.16 9.29
C PRO A 89 11.39 -11.64 9.07
N ALA A 90 12.61 -11.10 8.94
CA ALA A 90 12.82 -9.68 8.71
C ALA A 90 12.35 -9.25 7.31
N VAL A 91 12.64 -10.08 6.30
CA VAL A 91 12.17 -9.89 4.92
C VAL A 91 10.65 -9.89 4.84
N ASN A 92 10.00 -10.90 5.42
CA ASN A 92 8.54 -10.96 5.45
C ASN A 92 7.92 -9.76 6.14
N ARG A 93 8.45 -9.35 7.30
CA ARG A 93 7.98 -8.16 8.01
C ARG A 93 8.07 -6.92 7.14
N SER A 94 9.22 -6.70 6.48
CA SER A 94 9.41 -5.55 5.61
C SER A 94 8.44 -5.53 4.43
N LEU A 95 8.23 -6.67 3.77
CA LEU A 95 7.31 -6.76 2.62
C LEU A 95 5.84 -6.57 3.02
N VAL A 96 5.42 -7.16 4.14
CA VAL A 96 4.06 -7.00 4.67
C VAL A 96 3.84 -5.56 5.13
N ASP A 97 4.77 -4.98 5.89
CA ASP A 97 4.70 -3.59 6.34
C ASP A 97 4.57 -2.61 5.16
N ASN A 98 5.26 -2.87 4.06
CA ASN A 98 5.17 -2.03 2.87
C ASN A 98 3.77 -2.06 2.25
N MET A 99 3.16 -3.26 2.13
CA MET A 99 1.79 -3.38 1.63
C MET A 99 0.77 -2.71 2.57
N LEU A 100 0.96 -2.86 3.88
CA LEU A 100 0.09 -2.19 4.86
C LEU A 100 0.22 -0.66 4.78
N ARG A 101 1.41 -0.12 4.54
CA ARG A 101 1.62 1.33 4.32
C ARG A 101 0.87 1.83 3.08
N TYR A 102 0.91 1.09 1.98
CA TYR A 102 0.10 1.43 0.80
C TYR A 102 -1.39 1.43 1.13
N GLY A 103 -1.86 0.47 1.92
CA GLY A 103 -3.27 0.40 2.32
C GLY A 103 -3.71 1.58 3.15
N LEU A 104 -2.85 2.04 4.06
CA LEU A 104 -3.12 3.25 4.83
C LEU A 104 -3.12 4.50 3.95
N PHE A 105 -2.23 4.56 2.95
CA PHE A 105 -2.19 5.69 2.01
C PHE A 105 -3.46 5.76 1.15
N VAL A 106 -3.92 4.61 0.64
CA VAL A 106 -5.19 4.50 -0.09
C VAL A 106 -6.37 4.84 0.83
N GLY A 107 -6.41 4.29 2.04
CA GLY A 107 -7.45 4.59 3.03
C GLY A 107 -7.52 6.07 3.41
N TRP A 108 -6.39 6.78 3.40
CA TRP A 108 -6.34 8.22 3.62
C TRP A 108 -7.06 9.01 2.52
N HIS A 109 -6.88 8.66 1.24
CA HIS A 109 -7.63 9.27 0.13
C HIS A 109 -9.14 9.13 0.33
N TYR A 110 -9.58 7.97 0.81
CA TYR A 110 -11.00 7.75 1.09
C TYR A 110 -11.50 8.56 2.29
N SER A 111 -10.68 8.68 3.33
CA SER A 111 -11.08 9.33 4.58
C SER A 111 -11.09 10.86 4.49
N CYS A 112 -10.23 11.44 3.65
CA CYS A 112 -9.97 12.88 3.63
C CYS A 112 -10.18 13.54 2.26
N GLY A 113 -10.24 12.77 1.17
CA GLY A 113 -10.06 13.30 -0.19
C GLY A 113 -11.34 13.64 -0.97
N SER A 114 -12.53 13.36 -0.44
CA SER A 114 -13.77 13.52 -1.22
C SER A 114 -14.46 14.86 -1.00
N ARG A 115 -14.88 15.47 -2.11
CA ARG A 115 -15.82 16.61 -2.12
C ARG A 115 -17.28 16.21 -1.96
N TYR A 116 -17.59 14.90 -2.04
CA TYR A 116 -18.95 14.37 -2.03
C TYR A 116 -19.32 13.82 -0.66
N ASP A 117 -20.59 13.94 -0.27
CA ASP A 117 -21.12 13.42 1.01
C ASP A 117 -22.16 12.30 0.77
N SER A 118 -21.73 11.20 0.15
CA SER A 118 -22.57 10.00 -0.01
C SER A 118 -22.44 9.07 1.19
N GLY A 119 -23.31 8.06 1.28
CA GLY A 119 -23.20 7.03 2.32
C GLY A 119 -21.85 6.31 2.34
N PHE A 120 -21.26 6.10 1.16
CA PHE A 120 -19.90 5.56 1.01
C PHE A 120 -18.84 6.49 1.63
N TRP A 121 -18.87 7.78 1.28
CA TRP A 121 -17.88 8.75 1.76
C TRP A 121 -17.99 9.03 3.26
N ARG A 122 -19.22 9.07 3.81
CA ARG A 122 -19.42 9.12 5.27
C ARG A 122 -18.83 7.90 5.95
N HIS A 123 -19.11 6.70 5.42
CA HIS A 123 -18.56 5.47 5.96
C HIS A 123 -17.02 5.46 5.94
N ALA A 124 -16.41 5.82 4.81
CA ALA A 124 -14.96 5.91 4.67
C ALA A 124 -14.34 6.88 5.70
N ARG A 125 -14.85 8.11 5.76
CA ARG A 125 -14.38 9.14 6.71
C ARG A 125 -14.51 8.70 8.17
N ASP A 126 -15.64 8.12 8.55
CA ASP A 126 -15.97 7.85 9.94
C ASP A 126 -15.40 6.51 10.45
N HIS A 127 -15.03 5.59 9.53
CA HIS A 127 -14.61 4.23 9.90
C HIS A 127 -13.24 3.81 9.39
N ALA A 128 -12.80 4.23 8.20
CA ALA A 128 -11.54 3.74 7.65
C ALA A 128 -10.36 4.11 8.57
N TRP A 129 -10.29 5.36 9.03
CA TRP A 129 -9.22 5.81 9.93
C TRP A 129 -9.40 5.37 11.41
N PRO A 130 -10.57 5.57 12.06
CA PRO A 130 -10.72 5.26 13.49
C PRO A 130 -10.69 3.76 13.83
N GLN A 131 -11.10 2.88 12.90
CA GLN A 131 -11.03 1.43 13.11
C GLN A 131 -9.59 0.92 13.11
N HIS A 132 -8.71 1.44 12.24
CA HIS A 132 -7.29 1.12 12.26
C HIS A 132 -6.59 1.56 13.56
N ARG A 133 -7.04 2.65 14.19
CA ARG A 133 -6.54 3.11 15.50
C ARG A 133 -6.99 2.22 16.68
N LYS A 134 -8.21 1.67 16.64
CA LYS A 134 -8.77 0.85 17.73
C LYS A 134 -8.42 -0.64 17.63
N ALA A 135 -8.31 -1.17 16.41
CA ALA A 135 -8.01 -2.59 16.17
C ALA A 135 -6.52 -2.94 16.35
N ALA A 136 -5.64 -1.92 16.37
CA ALA A 136 -4.21 -2.09 16.50
C ALA A 136 -3.73 -1.55 17.84
N ALA A 137 -3.36 -2.42 18.78
CA ALA A 137 -2.19 -2.07 19.59
C ALA A 137 -1.01 -2.01 18.60
N PRO A 138 -0.32 -0.86 18.44
CA PRO A 138 0.77 -0.74 17.48
C PRO A 138 1.85 -1.83 17.66
N GLU A 139 1.99 -2.36 18.89
CA GLU A 139 2.86 -3.50 19.19
C GLU A 139 2.29 -4.85 18.71
N ALA A 140 0.97 -5.06 18.76
CA ALA A 140 0.33 -6.34 18.40
C ALA A 140 0.29 -6.61 16.89
N VAL A 141 0.28 -5.55 16.06
CA VAL A 141 0.35 -5.66 14.60
C VAL A 141 1.79 -5.52 14.08
N GLY A 142 2.74 -5.15 14.95
CA GLY A 142 4.14 -4.93 14.61
C GLY A 142 4.37 -3.83 13.56
N CYS A 143 3.35 -3.00 13.29
CA CYS A 143 3.32 -2.11 12.15
C CYS A 143 3.54 -0.66 12.60
N ALA A 144 4.78 -0.19 12.52
CA ALA A 144 5.12 1.22 12.77
C ALA A 144 4.50 2.20 11.76
N ALA A 145 3.82 1.69 10.72
CA ALA A 145 3.22 2.50 9.67
C ALA A 145 2.13 3.43 10.21
N LEU A 146 1.27 2.95 11.11
CA LEU A 146 0.18 3.76 11.68
C LEU A 146 0.72 5.02 12.35
N ARG A 147 1.79 4.88 13.15
CA ARG A 147 2.48 6.02 13.77
C ARG A 147 3.02 7.01 12.74
N LYS A 148 3.63 6.53 11.64
CA LYS A 148 4.10 7.43 10.57
C LYS A 148 2.98 8.22 9.92
N PHE A 149 1.79 7.63 9.79
CA PHE A 149 0.63 8.35 9.28
C PHE A 149 0.08 9.34 10.30
N ASP A 150 0.02 9.00 11.60
CA ASP A 150 -0.32 9.94 12.66
C ASP A 150 0.63 11.16 12.64
N ASP A 151 1.94 10.90 12.58
CA ASP A 151 2.96 11.94 12.48
C ASP A 151 2.75 12.84 11.24
N MET A 152 2.38 12.24 10.11
CA MET A 152 2.14 12.96 8.85
C MET A 152 0.89 13.84 8.94
N ILE A 153 -0.20 13.32 9.50
CA ILE A 153 -1.45 14.07 9.69
C ILE A 153 -1.22 15.21 10.69
N GLU A 154 -0.50 14.96 11.79
CA GLU A 154 -0.13 16.00 12.73
C GLU A 154 0.67 17.11 12.04
N LEU A 155 1.67 16.74 11.23
CA LEU A 155 2.47 17.69 10.46
C LEU A 155 1.62 18.53 9.51
N MET A 156 0.72 17.89 8.74
CA MET A 156 -0.16 18.58 7.78
C MET A 156 -1.14 19.55 8.45
N ASN A 157 -1.52 19.29 9.70
CA ASN A 157 -2.39 20.17 10.48
C ASN A 157 -1.65 21.32 11.15
N ARG A 158 -0.30 21.40 11.03
CA ARG A 158 0.46 22.53 11.55
C ARG A 158 0.24 23.77 10.66
N PRO A 159 0.09 24.96 11.27
CA PRO A 159 -0.11 26.20 10.51
C PRO A 159 1.10 26.59 9.66
N VAL A 160 2.29 26.09 10.01
CA VAL A 160 3.54 26.23 9.24
C VAL A 160 4.30 24.92 9.31
N ILE A 161 4.71 24.38 8.16
CA ILE A 161 5.59 23.21 8.05
C ILE A 161 7.02 23.74 7.89
N ASP A 162 7.89 23.49 8.88
CA ASP A 162 9.30 23.82 8.77
C ASP A 162 9.99 22.90 7.74
N ARG A 163 10.91 23.46 6.96
CA ARG A 163 11.77 22.72 6.03
C ARG A 163 12.59 21.63 6.74
N ALA A 164 12.94 21.84 8.01
CA ALA A 164 13.62 20.82 8.82
C ALA A 164 12.68 19.67 9.23
N ASP A 165 11.39 19.95 9.51
CA ASP A 165 10.36 18.93 9.75
C ASP A 165 10.12 18.10 8.47
N TRP A 166 9.96 18.78 7.34
CA TRP A 166 9.83 18.14 6.03
C TRP A 166 11.06 17.28 5.69
N GLY A 167 12.27 17.78 5.94
CA GLY A 167 13.51 17.04 5.72
C GLY A 167 13.64 15.78 6.57
N ARG A 168 13.08 15.75 7.78
CA ARG A 168 13.07 14.55 8.64
C ARG A 168 12.10 13.47 8.17
N MET A 169 10.96 13.86 7.61
CA MET A 169 9.88 12.93 7.21
C MET A 169 9.92 12.53 5.73
N CYS A 170 10.26 13.48 4.85
CA CYS A 170 10.46 13.32 3.43
C CYS A 170 11.94 13.14 3.05
N ALA A 171 12.83 12.96 4.03
CA ALA A 171 13.93 12.03 3.84
C ALA A 171 13.31 10.65 3.63
N VAL A 172 12.71 10.46 2.44
CA VAL A 172 12.84 9.21 1.73
C VAL A 172 14.34 8.99 1.80
N PRO A 173 14.79 7.96 2.51
CA PRO A 173 16.12 7.54 2.27
C PRO A 173 16.08 7.20 0.78
N LEU A 174 16.79 7.96 -0.07
CA LEU A 174 17.28 7.49 -1.37
C LEU A 174 18.26 6.31 -1.13
N THR A 175 17.92 5.43 -0.19
CA THR A 175 18.77 4.54 0.58
C THR A 175 17.87 3.41 1.11
N SER A 176 17.29 2.61 0.23
CA SER A 176 17.83 1.26 0.17
C SER A 176 17.90 0.69 -1.24
N TYR A 177 17.06 1.12 -2.18
CA TYR A 177 17.19 0.61 -3.55
C TYR A 177 18.33 1.30 -4.31
N ALA A 178 18.45 2.63 -4.23
CA ALA A 178 19.49 3.39 -4.92
C ALA A 178 20.90 3.22 -4.31
N GLN A 179 21.01 3.04 -2.98
CA GLN A 179 22.30 2.72 -2.34
C GLN A 179 22.71 1.25 -2.51
N MET A 180 21.76 0.30 -2.47
CA MET A 180 22.09 -1.11 -2.70
C MET A 180 22.31 -1.43 -4.19
N SER A 181 21.68 -0.70 -5.12
CA SER A 181 21.95 -0.84 -6.55
C SER A 181 23.29 -0.24 -6.98
N GLN A 182 23.91 0.59 -6.14
CA GLN A 182 25.25 1.16 -6.38
C GLN A 182 26.37 0.49 -5.56
N GLY A 183 26.08 -0.57 -4.80
CA GLY A 183 27.11 -1.33 -4.08
C GLY A 183 27.80 -0.59 -2.93
N LEU A 184 27.19 0.48 -2.39
CA LEU A 184 27.79 1.34 -1.36
C LEU A 184 27.28 1.05 0.06
N GLY A 185 26.66 -0.10 0.28
CA GLY A 185 26.34 -0.60 1.63
C GLY A 185 27.46 -1.49 2.13
N CYS A 186 28.40 -0.90 2.88
CA CYS A 186 29.36 -1.63 3.71
C CYS A 186 28.67 -2.19 4.97
#